data_AF-A0A3D1WG78-F1
#
_entry.id   AF-A0A3D1WG78-F1
#
_cell.length_a   1.000
_cell.length_b   1.000
_cell.length_c   1.000
_cell.angle_alpha   90.00
_cell.angle_beta   90.00
_cell.angle_gamma   90.00
#
_symmetry.space_group_name_H-M   'P 1'
#
loop_
_entity.id
_entity.type
_entity.pdbx_description
1 polymer ?
#
loop_
_entity_poly.entity_id
_entity_poly.type
_entity_poly.pdbx_seq_one_letter_code
_entity_poly.pdbx_strand_id
1 'polypeptide(L)'
;MSILIFKLNSFVNFFALLYNIVVKEKEKNTNKAENASKKPSKNRKLLMILIPVIVGVVLVLTACLLAVFLSKPGQAGEVEIKSYDRQVFVKTKVEEDQRTYRFKFTANGKSVVISSESNMLEITQDLLDDKLHLGTTYDVQVCYVDPSGILAGDYGKATSFTPTLRLANTSIALNDEDGKTISWQSVEYADFYNVCYYDGSMLEKIKTTQTSFDLSAIKGGQRQVFVTSASNRMGLRESEKSNIVSLNVTHQMKAFTSGTVDKITKRVSIISPESVDGIVLTDLLNNVEYNIVDFTVAKSADRYVITFSINLIYTTDEQTFSVKPLADAYNLFSGEAIELRVI
;
A
#
# COMPACT_ATOMS: atom_id res chain seq x y z
N MET A 1 22.95 35.98 10.98
CA MET A 1 22.26 36.59 12.14
C MET A 1 23.14 37.60 12.89
N SER A 2 24.44 37.33 13.08
CA SER A 2 25.36 38.19 13.86
C SER A 2 25.64 39.60 13.30
N ILE A 3 25.64 39.77 11.96
CA ILE A 3 25.84 41.08 11.33
C ILE A 3 24.62 42.01 11.54
N LEU A 4 23.42 41.43 11.63
CA LEU A 4 22.18 42.18 11.84
C LEU A 4 22.08 42.68 13.30
N ILE A 5 22.48 41.84 14.26
CA ILE A 5 22.52 42.19 15.70
C ILE A 5 23.58 43.28 15.95
N PHE A 6 24.75 43.19 15.30
CA PHE A 6 25.80 44.21 15.43
C PHE A 6 25.37 45.58 14.90
N LYS A 7 24.67 45.61 13.76
CA LYS A 7 24.12 46.86 13.20
C LYS A 7 22.98 47.43 14.06
N LEU A 8 22.16 46.58 14.68
CA LEU A 8 21.08 47.02 15.58
C LEU A 8 21.63 47.66 16.86
N ASN A 9 22.67 47.07 17.48
CA ASN A 9 23.33 47.65 18.66
C ASN A 9 24.00 48.99 18.37
N SER A 10 24.67 49.12 17.22
CA SER A 10 25.27 50.40 16.81
C SER A 10 24.22 51.48 16.56
N PHE A 11 23.01 51.09 16.14
CA PHE A 11 21.88 51.99 15.89
C PHE A 11 21.20 52.43 17.20
N VAL A 12 20.98 51.50 18.15
CA VAL A 12 20.46 51.84 19.49
C VAL A 12 21.40 52.81 20.21
N ASN A 13 22.72 52.61 20.11
CA ASN A 13 23.71 53.52 20.68
C ASN A 13 23.66 54.92 20.04
N PHE A 14 23.42 55.02 18.72
CA PHE A 14 23.26 56.29 18.03
C PHE A 14 22.00 57.06 18.50
N PHE A 15 20.88 56.36 18.70
CA PHE A 15 19.66 56.96 19.23
C PHE A 15 19.76 57.35 20.70
N ALA A 16 20.47 56.57 21.52
CA ALA A 16 20.76 56.95 22.90
C ALA A 16 21.63 58.22 22.98
N LEU A 17 22.59 58.39 22.06
CA LEU A 17 23.40 59.60 21.94
C LEU A 17 22.53 60.82 21.56
N LEU A 18 21.65 60.66 20.57
CA LEU A 18 20.72 61.71 20.12
C LEU A 18 19.72 62.11 21.21
N TYR A 19 19.17 61.12 21.95
CA TYR A 19 18.29 61.38 23.09
C TYR A 19 19.01 62.19 24.17
N ASN A 20 20.24 61.81 24.52
CA ASN A 20 21.04 62.54 25.50
C ASN A 20 21.39 63.97 25.06
N ILE A 21 21.62 64.21 23.77
CA ILE A 21 21.82 65.56 23.22
C ILE A 21 20.55 66.39 23.37
N VAL A 22 19.39 65.83 23.02
CA VAL A 22 18.08 66.51 23.14
C VAL A 22 17.71 66.81 24.60
N VAL A 23 17.98 65.88 25.52
CA VAL A 23 17.70 66.07 26.96
C VAL A 23 18.61 67.14 27.57
N LYS A 24 19.92 67.11 27.29
CA LYS A 24 20.86 68.16 27.74
C LYS A 24 20.50 69.54 27.20
N GLU A 25 19.99 69.61 25.98
CA GLU A 25 19.55 70.88 25.38
C GLU A 25 18.24 71.38 26.00
N LYS A 26 17.38 70.47 26.52
CA LYS A 26 16.18 70.83 27.27
C LYS A 26 16.53 71.42 28.64
N GLU A 27 17.43 70.79 29.40
CA GLU A 27 17.92 71.28 30.70
C GLU A 27 18.60 72.66 30.60
N LYS A 28 19.39 72.89 29.54
CA LYS A 28 20.03 74.18 29.28
C LYS A 28 19.04 75.31 28.99
N ASN A 29 17.85 74.98 28.47
CA ASN A 29 16.78 75.94 28.22
C ASN A 29 15.87 76.17 29.45
N THR A 30 15.76 75.20 30.37
CA THR A 30 15.03 75.38 31.64
C THR A 30 15.76 76.34 32.58
N ASN A 31 17.10 76.31 32.61
CA ASN A 31 17.91 77.27 33.38
C ASN A 31 17.95 78.69 32.79
N LYS A 32 17.34 78.92 31.61
CA LYS A 32 17.31 80.22 30.93
C LYS A 32 15.91 80.86 30.94
N ALA A 33 14.92 80.21 31.57
CA ALA A 33 13.51 80.60 31.53
C ALA A 33 13.07 81.54 32.66
N GLU A 34 14.00 82.17 33.40
CA GLU A 34 13.64 83.17 34.42
C GLU A 34 13.75 84.63 33.95
N ASN A 35 14.02 84.90 32.67
CA ASN A 35 13.90 86.26 32.14
C ASN A 35 13.44 86.31 30.67
N ALA A 36 12.32 87.01 30.47
CA ALA A 36 11.83 87.68 29.27
C ALA A 36 11.32 86.85 28.04
N SER A 37 10.00 86.96 27.85
CA SER A 37 9.31 87.42 26.62
C SER A 37 9.84 86.99 25.22
N LYS A 38 9.11 86.02 24.64
CA LYS A 38 8.80 85.75 23.22
C LYS A 38 9.79 86.19 22.12
N LYS A 39 10.56 85.21 21.61
CA LYS A 39 10.84 85.00 20.17
C LYS A 39 11.13 83.51 19.92
N PRO A 40 10.57 82.84 18.89
CA PRO A 40 10.79 81.41 18.70
C PRO A 40 12.26 81.16 18.32
N SER A 41 12.98 80.44 19.19
CA SER A 41 14.40 80.17 19.00
C SER A 41 14.65 79.26 17.79
N LYS A 42 15.80 79.46 17.13
CA LYS A 42 16.29 78.72 15.96
C LYS A 42 16.20 77.18 16.13
N ASN A 43 16.25 76.70 17.37
CA ASN A 43 16.16 75.29 17.74
C ASN A 43 14.77 74.67 17.50
N ARG A 44 13.69 75.47 17.56
CA ARG A 44 12.32 74.95 17.30
C ARG A 44 12.10 74.64 15.82
N LYS A 45 12.75 75.39 14.93
CA LYS A 45 12.75 75.12 13.47
C LYS A 45 13.56 73.87 13.13
N LEU A 46 14.71 73.67 13.79
CA LEU A 46 15.53 72.47 13.62
C LEU A 46 14.75 71.21 14.07
N LEU A 47 14.06 71.29 15.21
CA LEU A 47 13.25 70.20 15.74
C LEU A 47 12.05 69.86 14.83
N MET A 48 11.42 70.88 14.24
CA MET A 48 10.33 70.71 13.26
C MET A 48 10.77 70.04 11.97
N ILE A 49 12.06 70.10 11.61
CA ILE A 49 12.62 69.43 10.43
C ILE A 49 13.12 68.01 10.80
N LEU A 50 13.74 67.84 11.97
CA LEU A 50 14.33 66.57 12.37
C LEU A 50 13.30 65.49 12.65
N ILE A 51 12.20 65.83 13.31
CA ILE A 51 11.12 64.89 13.67
C ILE A 51 10.50 64.21 12.44
N PRO A 52 10.03 64.94 11.40
CA PRO A 52 9.45 64.29 10.22
C PRO A 52 10.47 63.46 9.43
N VAL A 53 11.76 63.83 9.44
CA VAL A 53 12.82 63.03 8.82
C VAL A 53 13.02 61.71 9.56
N ILE A 54 13.06 61.72 10.90
CA ILE A 54 13.18 60.50 11.72
C ILE A 54 11.95 59.61 11.53
N VAL A 55 10.74 60.18 11.55
CA VAL A 55 9.50 59.42 11.32
C VAL A 55 9.47 58.81 9.91
N GLY A 56 9.92 59.56 8.90
CA GLY A 56 10.05 59.06 7.53
C GLY A 56 11.03 57.89 7.42
N VAL A 57 12.20 57.99 8.05
CA VAL A 57 13.21 56.92 8.06
C VAL A 57 12.69 55.68 8.80
N VAL A 58 12.00 55.85 9.93
CA VAL A 58 11.40 54.73 10.67
C VAL A 58 10.33 54.04 9.84
N LEU A 59 9.44 54.80 9.17
CA LEU A 59 8.40 54.24 8.29
C LEU A 59 8.97 53.47 7.10
N VAL A 60 10.04 53.97 6.48
CA VAL A 60 10.72 53.26 5.39
C VAL A 60 11.36 51.97 5.91
N LEU A 61 11.99 52.00 7.07
CA LEU A 61 12.60 50.81 7.68
C LEU A 61 11.57 49.76 8.09
N THR A 62 10.43 50.17 8.67
CA THR A 62 9.32 49.23 8.96
C THR A 62 8.69 48.69 7.68
N ALA A 63 8.55 49.49 6.62
CA ALA A 63 8.08 49.01 5.33
C ALA A 63 9.06 48.00 4.70
N CYS A 64 10.37 48.24 4.76
CA CYS A 64 11.38 47.28 4.31
C CYS A 64 11.40 46.00 5.15
N LEU A 65 11.25 46.09 6.48
CA LEU A 65 11.13 44.93 7.36
C LEU A 65 9.85 44.14 7.09
N LEU A 66 8.71 44.81 6.88
CA LEU A 66 7.46 44.16 6.48
C LEU A 66 7.60 43.49 5.12
N ALA A 67 8.23 44.14 4.14
CA ALA A 67 8.48 43.56 2.83
C ALA A 67 9.35 42.30 2.94
N VAL A 68 10.39 42.30 3.78
CA VAL A 68 11.21 41.11 4.04
C VAL A 68 10.40 40.00 4.73
N PHE A 69 9.56 40.34 5.71
CA PHE A 69 8.68 39.37 6.39
C PHE A 69 7.58 38.81 5.49
N LEU A 70 6.99 39.63 4.62
CA LEU A 70 5.99 39.24 3.63
C LEU A 70 6.61 38.52 2.42
N SER A 71 7.91 38.71 2.17
CA SER A 71 8.65 38.01 1.10
C SER A 71 9.14 36.61 1.49
N LYS A 72 8.87 36.14 2.72
CA LYS A 72 9.18 34.75 3.04
C LYS A 72 8.28 33.86 2.17
N PRO A 73 8.85 32.99 1.31
CA PRO A 73 8.06 32.02 0.58
C PRO A 73 7.22 31.21 1.57
N GLY A 74 5.95 30.99 1.22
CA GLY A 74 5.01 30.26 2.08
C GLY A 74 5.56 28.89 2.46
N GLN A 75 5.24 28.43 3.67
CA GLN A 75 5.53 27.06 4.08
C GLN A 75 4.94 26.10 3.04
N ALA A 76 5.71 25.09 2.66
CA ALA A 76 5.26 24.14 1.65
C ALA A 76 3.98 23.42 2.10
N GLY A 77 3.09 23.18 1.13
CA GLY A 77 1.81 22.51 1.36
C GLY A 77 1.96 21.07 1.86
N GLU A 78 0.84 20.48 2.27
CA GLU A 78 0.78 19.08 2.68
C GLU A 78 1.20 18.15 1.53
N VAL A 79 1.86 17.04 1.88
CA VAL A 79 2.24 16.01 0.92
C VAL A 79 1.03 15.12 0.64
N GLU A 80 0.78 14.88 -0.65
CA GLU A 80 -0.23 13.94 -1.13
C GLU A 80 0.45 12.73 -1.78
N ILE A 81 0.03 11.53 -1.39
CA ILE A 81 0.57 10.27 -1.93
C ILE A 81 -0.40 9.78 -3.00
N LYS A 82 0.10 9.56 -4.22
CA LYS A 82 -0.67 8.96 -5.31
C LYS A 82 -0.03 7.66 -5.75
N SER A 83 -0.86 6.65 -6.02
CA SER A 83 -0.43 5.39 -6.62
C SER A 83 -1.09 5.26 -7.98
N TYR A 84 -0.28 5.11 -9.02
CA TYR A 84 -0.74 4.81 -10.38
C TYR A 84 -0.14 3.47 -10.80
N ASP A 85 -0.97 2.44 -10.91
CA ASP A 85 -0.57 1.08 -11.26
C ASP A 85 0.59 0.56 -10.38
N ARG A 86 1.83 0.52 -10.92
CA ARG A 86 3.05 0.09 -10.23
C ARG A 86 3.84 1.22 -9.57
N GLN A 87 3.59 2.46 -9.98
CA GLN A 87 4.36 3.63 -9.56
C GLN A 87 3.68 4.33 -8.39
N VAL A 88 4.47 4.67 -7.38
CA VAL A 88 4.03 5.49 -6.25
C VAL A 88 4.70 6.84 -6.36
N PHE A 89 3.91 7.89 -6.24
CA PHE A 89 4.36 9.26 -6.31
C PHE A 89 4.04 9.98 -5.00
N VAL A 90 5.05 10.69 -4.50
CA VAL A 90 4.91 11.66 -3.42
C VAL A 90 4.87 13.03 -4.08
N LYS A 91 3.77 13.77 -3.92
CA LYS A 91 3.61 15.07 -4.57
C LYS A 91 3.18 16.16 -3.61
N THR A 92 3.38 17.39 -4.02
CA THR A 92 2.89 18.59 -3.34
C THR A 92 2.29 19.56 -4.35
N LYS A 93 1.75 20.68 -3.86
CA LYS A 93 1.20 21.73 -4.72
C LYS A 93 2.31 22.36 -5.57
N VAL A 94 1.99 22.68 -6.83
CA VAL A 94 2.86 23.44 -7.73
C VAL A 94 2.96 24.88 -7.20
N GLU A 95 4.18 25.44 -7.23
CA GLU A 95 4.45 26.82 -6.88
C GLU A 95 5.25 27.44 -8.04
N GLU A 96 4.73 28.52 -8.64
CA GLU A 96 5.14 29.02 -9.98
C GLU A 96 6.62 29.43 -10.07
N ASP A 97 7.20 29.89 -8.95
CA ASP A 97 8.57 30.39 -8.90
C ASP A 97 9.60 29.34 -8.45
N GLN A 98 9.18 28.12 -8.15
CA GLN A 98 10.05 27.08 -7.57
C GLN A 98 10.50 26.08 -8.64
N ARG A 99 11.81 25.83 -8.70
CA ARG A 99 12.42 24.90 -9.66
C ARG A 99 12.86 23.58 -9.03
N THR A 100 12.88 23.50 -7.71
CA THR A 100 13.36 22.31 -7.00
C THR A 100 12.61 22.13 -5.68
N TYR A 101 12.25 20.89 -5.43
CA TYR A 101 11.52 20.41 -4.26
C TYR A 101 12.42 19.46 -3.49
N ARG A 102 12.42 19.55 -2.16
CA ARG A 102 13.14 18.61 -1.29
C ARG A 102 12.14 17.86 -0.43
N PHE A 103 12.04 16.56 -0.66
CA PHE A 103 11.22 15.64 0.11
C PHE A 103 12.08 15.02 1.21
N LYS A 104 11.67 15.21 2.46
CA LYS A 104 12.32 14.66 3.65
C LYS A 104 11.48 13.51 4.17
N PHE A 105 12.10 12.33 4.23
CA PHE A 105 11.52 11.11 4.78
C PHE A 105 12.18 10.84 6.12
N THR A 106 11.39 10.79 7.20
CA THR A 106 11.90 10.55 8.55
C THR A 106 11.32 9.27 9.13
N ALA A 107 12.18 8.34 9.55
CA ALA A 107 11.77 7.13 10.26
C ALA A 107 12.79 6.83 11.36
N ASN A 108 12.33 6.42 12.54
CA ASN A 108 13.18 6.04 13.68
C ASN A 108 14.26 7.08 14.04
N GLY A 109 13.91 8.37 13.94
CA GLY A 109 14.81 9.49 14.23
C GLY A 109 15.89 9.78 13.18
N LYS A 110 15.93 9.02 12.07
CA LYS A 110 16.81 9.27 10.92
C LYS A 110 16.02 9.90 9.79
N SER A 111 16.65 10.83 9.08
CA SER A 111 16.04 11.49 7.93
C SER A 111 16.87 11.31 6.66
N VAL A 112 16.19 11.04 5.56
CA VAL A 112 16.76 11.08 4.20
C VAL A 112 16.07 12.20 3.43
N VAL A 113 16.85 12.99 2.68
CA VAL A 113 16.33 14.08 1.85
C VAL A 113 16.59 13.76 0.39
N ILE A 114 15.53 13.84 -0.42
CA ILE A 114 15.54 13.56 -1.85
C ILE A 114 15.06 14.81 -2.58
N SER A 115 15.88 15.29 -3.52
CA SER A 115 15.53 16.45 -4.35
C SER A 115 14.81 15.99 -5.62
N SER A 116 13.82 16.76 -6.07
CA SER A 116 13.15 16.60 -7.37
C SER A 116 13.04 17.97 -8.06
N GLU A 117 13.20 18.00 -9.38
CA GLU A 117 12.94 19.20 -10.19
C GLU A 117 11.45 19.41 -10.46
N SER A 118 10.62 18.44 -10.07
CA SER A 118 9.17 18.48 -10.16
C SER A 118 8.56 18.55 -8.76
N ASN A 119 7.32 19.06 -8.66
CA ASN A 119 6.48 18.98 -7.46
C ASN A 119 6.06 17.53 -7.13
N MET A 120 6.55 16.58 -7.91
CA MET A 120 6.32 15.15 -7.80
C MET A 120 7.66 14.42 -7.70
N LEU A 121 7.72 13.43 -6.82
CA LEU A 121 8.81 12.47 -6.68
C LEU A 121 8.26 11.07 -6.91
N GLU A 122 8.76 10.38 -7.94
CA GLU A 122 8.51 8.96 -8.15
C GLU A 122 9.34 8.14 -7.16
N ILE A 123 8.71 7.19 -6.48
CA ILE A 123 9.37 6.22 -5.63
C ILE A 123 9.80 5.04 -6.51
N THR A 124 11.03 5.14 -7.04
CA THR A 124 11.63 4.12 -7.90
C THR A 124 12.25 2.98 -7.09
N GLN A 125 12.60 1.88 -7.77
CA GLN A 125 13.31 0.75 -7.16
C GLN A 125 14.64 1.18 -6.55
N ASP A 126 15.45 1.96 -7.26
CA ASP A 126 16.74 2.45 -6.77
C ASP A 126 16.61 3.23 -5.45
N LEU A 127 15.53 4.01 -5.30
CA LEU A 127 15.26 4.71 -4.04
C LEU A 127 14.89 3.75 -2.91
N LEU A 128 14.20 2.65 -3.19
CA LEU A 128 13.81 1.62 -2.23
C LEU A 128 14.97 0.68 -1.83
N ASP A 129 16.03 0.64 -2.64
CA ASP A 129 17.20 -0.17 -2.35
C ASP A 129 18.27 0.64 -1.59
N ASP A 130 18.42 1.93 -1.90
CA ASP A 130 19.47 2.80 -1.32
C ASP A 130 18.99 3.66 -0.13
N LYS A 131 17.79 4.22 -0.20
CA LYS A 131 17.40 5.38 0.65
C LYS A 131 16.17 5.16 1.50
N LEU A 132 15.17 4.51 0.94
CA LEU A 132 13.90 4.18 1.56
C LEU A 132 13.81 2.66 1.65
N HIS A 133 12.97 2.11 2.53
CA HIS A 133 12.83 0.66 2.66
C HIS A 133 11.35 0.27 2.66
N LEU A 134 11.03 -0.79 1.94
CA LEU A 134 9.67 -1.36 1.90
C LEU A 134 9.20 -1.72 3.31
N GLY A 135 7.91 -1.47 3.58
CA GLY A 135 7.29 -1.76 4.88
C GLY A 135 7.71 -0.82 6.02
N THR A 136 8.65 0.11 5.80
CA THR A 136 9.00 1.14 6.78
C THR A 136 8.06 2.34 6.62
N THR A 137 7.45 2.78 7.71
CA THR A 137 6.61 3.99 7.71
C THR A 137 7.48 5.22 7.96
N TYR A 138 7.37 6.21 7.08
CA TYR A 138 8.06 7.49 7.14
C TYR A 138 7.07 8.62 7.39
N ASP A 139 7.50 9.60 8.18
CA ASP A 139 6.92 10.93 8.18
C ASP A 139 7.55 11.73 7.03
N VAL A 140 6.72 12.09 6.06
CA VAL A 140 7.15 12.76 4.83
C VAL A 140 6.77 14.22 4.89
N GLN A 141 7.77 15.08 4.70
CA GLN A 141 7.60 16.52 4.60
C GLN A 141 8.25 17.01 3.32
N VAL A 142 7.80 18.15 2.81
CA VAL A 142 8.40 18.79 1.63
C VAL A 142 8.77 20.23 1.96
N CYS A 143 9.80 20.75 1.32
CA CYS A 143 10.11 22.17 1.29
C CYS A 143 10.54 22.57 -0.14
N TYR A 144 10.52 23.87 -0.41
CA TYR A 144 10.95 24.43 -1.68
C TYR A 144 12.39 24.92 -1.61
N VAL A 145 13.06 24.96 -2.76
CA VAL A 145 14.39 25.54 -2.91
C VAL A 145 14.30 26.65 -3.94
N ASP A 146 14.73 27.85 -3.55
CA ASP A 146 14.73 29.01 -4.43
C ASP A 146 15.72 28.82 -5.60
N PRO A 147 15.64 29.66 -6.65
CA PRO A 147 16.57 29.60 -7.77
C PRO A 147 18.06 29.80 -7.42
N SER A 148 18.37 30.29 -6.21
CA SER A 148 19.74 30.44 -5.70
C SER A 148 20.26 29.20 -4.96
N GLY A 149 19.43 28.16 -4.82
CA GLY A 149 19.77 26.91 -4.14
C GLY A 149 19.57 26.94 -2.63
N ILE A 150 18.98 28.01 -2.09
CA ILE A 150 18.69 28.19 -0.67
C ILE A 150 17.28 27.69 -0.37
N LEU A 151 17.08 27.12 0.82
CA LEU A 151 15.77 26.69 1.27
C LEU A 151 14.79 27.88 1.31
N ALA A 152 13.75 27.79 0.49
CA ALA A 152 12.64 28.72 0.43
C ALA A 152 11.60 28.35 1.51
N GLY A 153 12.00 28.46 2.78
CA GLY A 153 11.12 28.23 3.94
C GLY A 153 11.33 26.90 4.67
N ASP A 154 10.53 26.69 5.71
CA ASP A 154 10.55 25.48 6.53
C ASP A 154 9.78 24.33 5.85
N TYR A 155 10.06 23.10 6.31
CA TYR A 155 9.32 21.92 5.89
C TYR A 155 7.83 22.05 6.25
N GLY A 156 6.98 21.61 5.32
CA GLY A 156 5.54 21.53 5.50
C GLY A 156 5.09 20.53 6.57
N LYS A 157 3.78 20.38 6.70
CA LYS A 157 3.16 19.38 7.58
C LYS A 157 3.58 17.96 7.17
N ALA A 158 3.86 17.12 8.16
CA ALA A 158 4.20 15.72 7.94
C ALA A 158 2.98 14.89 7.53
N THR A 159 3.16 14.05 6.51
CA THR A 159 2.20 13.03 6.07
C THR A 159 2.84 11.65 6.25
N SER A 160 2.11 10.72 6.85
CA SER A 160 2.60 9.34 7.02
C SER A 160 2.58 8.57 5.69
N PHE A 161 3.67 7.90 5.37
CA PHE A 161 3.83 7.14 4.13
C PHE A 161 4.61 5.84 4.37
N THR A 162 4.04 4.72 3.93
CA THR A 162 4.75 3.44 3.88
C THR A 162 4.97 3.08 2.41
N PRO A 163 6.23 3.06 1.91
CA PRO A 163 6.50 2.69 0.52
C PRO A 163 6.03 1.27 0.25
N THR A 164 5.33 1.12 -0.88
CA THR A 164 4.91 -0.18 -1.39
C THR A 164 5.32 -0.35 -2.83
N LEU A 165 5.62 -1.58 -3.23
CA LEU A 165 5.97 -1.96 -4.60
C LEU A 165 5.08 -3.12 -5.03
N ARG A 166 4.53 -3.03 -6.24
CA ARG A 166 3.80 -4.16 -6.85
C ARG A 166 4.79 -5.05 -7.59
N LEU A 167 4.74 -6.35 -7.30
CA LEU A 167 5.55 -7.36 -7.97
C LEU A 167 5.29 -7.37 -9.49
N ALA A 168 6.32 -7.70 -10.26
CA ALA A 168 6.19 -7.80 -11.71
C ALA A 168 5.24 -8.95 -12.09
N ASN A 169 4.51 -8.74 -13.19
CA ASN A 169 3.68 -9.78 -13.78
C ASN A 169 4.58 -10.87 -14.38
N THR A 170 4.10 -12.10 -14.37
CA THR A 170 4.73 -13.21 -15.07
C THR A 170 3.91 -13.61 -16.30
N SER A 171 4.52 -14.34 -17.22
CA SER A 171 3.82 -14.95 -18.35
C SER A 171 3.86 -16.46 -18.19
N ILE A 172 2.70 -17.10 -18.37
CA ILE A 172 2.56 -18.55 -18.29
C ILE A 172 2.59 -19.15 -19.70
N ALA A 173 3.23 -20.30 -19.82
CA ALA A 173 3.24 -21.14 -21.02
C ALA A 173 2.73 -22.54 -20.66
N LEU A 174 1.86 -23.09 -21.50
CA LEU A 174 1.49 -24.50 -21.45
C LEU A 174 2.62 -25.32 -22.08
N ASN A 175 2.97 -26.43 -21.45
CA ASN A 175 3.88 -27.40 -22.04
C ASN A 175 3.14 -28.18 -23.13
N ASP A 176 3.55 -28.00 -24.38
CA ASP A 176 2.92 -28.63 -25.53
C ASP A 176 3.16 -30.15 -25.59
N GLU A 177 4.18 -30.68 -24.91
CA GLU A 177 4.49 -32.11 -24.90
C GLU A 177 3.50 -32.91 -24.05
N ASP A 178 3.09 -32.38 -22.89
CA ASP A 178 2.20 -33.06 -21.95
C ASP A 178 0.78 -32.48 -21.92
N GLY A 179 0.58 -31.26 -22.45
CA GLY A 179 -0.70 -30.56 -22.49
C GLY A 179 -1.32 -30.28 -21.12
N LYS A 180 -0.57 -30.45 -20.03
CA LYS A 180 -1.10 -30.40 -18.65
C LYS A 180 -0.22 -29.63 -17.68
N THR A 181 1.03 -29.34 -18.02
CA THR A 181 1.92 -28.57 -17.16
C THR A 181 1.99 -27.13 -17.64
N ILE A 182 1.74 -26.17 -16.75
CA ILE A 182 2.05 -24.76 -17.00
C ILE A 182 3.36 -24.37 -16.32
N SER A 183 4.10 -23.45 -16.94
CA SER A 183 5.37 -22.94 -16.40
C SER A 183 5.51 -21.43 -16.62
N TRP A 184 6.33 -20.79 -15.80
CA TRP A 184 6.59 -19.36 -15.85
C TRP A 184 8.00 -19.02 -15.37
N GLN A 185 8.44 -17.79 -15.60
CA GLN A 185 9.75 -17.33 -15.13
C GLN A 185 9.68 -16.87 -13.67
N SER A 186 10.77 -17.06 -12.94
CA SER A 186 10.92 -16.54 -11.58
C SER A 186 10.78 -15.02 -11.58
N VAL A 187 10.11 -14.47 -10.57
CA VAL A 187 9.87 -13.03 -10.43
C VAL A 187 10.67 -12.54 -9.24
N GLU A 188 11.44 -11.49 -9.46
CA GLU A 188 12.25 -10.88 -8.40
C GLU A 188 11.38 -10.49 -7.20
N TYR A 189 11.89 -10.73 -6.00
CA TYR A 189 11.21 -10.53 -4.72
C TYR A 189 9.94 -11.37 -4.47
N ALA A 190 9.52 -12.23 -5.40
CA ALA A 190 8.45 -13.19 -5.13
C ALA A 190 8.96 -14.30 -4.22
N ASP A 191 8.23 -14.59 -3.14
CA ASP A 191 8.51 -15.73 -2.27
C ASP A 191 7.65 -16.95 -2.66
N PHE A 192 6.54 -16.72 -3.37
CA PHE A 192 5.63 -17.75 -3.86
C PHE A 192 4.74 -17.25 -5.00
N TYR A 193 3.99 -18.18 -5.57
CA TYR A 193 3.02 -17.96 -6.64
C TYR A 193 1.65 -18.50 -6.24
N ASN A 194 0.60 -17.85 -6.72
CA ASN A 194 -0.75 -18.39 -6.65
C ASN A 194 -1.17 -18.84 -8.04
N VAL A 195 -1.34 -20.14 -8.24
CA VAL A 195 -2.02 -20.70 -9.40
C VAL A 195 -3.51 -20.53 -9.18
N CYS A 196 -4.15 -19.76 -10.04
CA CYS A 196 -5.54 -19.37 -9.91
C CYS A 196 -6.36 -19.95 -11.06
N TYR A 197 -7.52 -20.52 -10.75
CA TYR A 197 -8.47 -21.00 -11.75
C TYR A 197 -9.91 -20.83 -11.28
N TYR A 198 -10.84 -20.77 -12.22
CA TYR A 198 -12.26 -20.72 -11.91
C TYR A 198 -12.87 -22.13 -11.88
N ASP A 199 -13.54 -22.47 -10.76
CA ASP A 199 -14.46 -23.61 -10.67
C ASP A 199 -15.90 -23.08 -10.60
N GLY A 200 -16.59 -23.12 -11.74
CA GLY A 200 -17.84 -22.38 -11.90
C GLY A 200 -17.64 -20.88 -11.72
N SER A 201 -18.31 -20.28 -10.74
CA SER A 201 -18.16 -18.86 -10.38
C SER A 201 -17.10 -18.60 -9.30
N MET A 202 -16.57 -19.66 -8.66
CA MET A 202 -15.62 -19.55 -7.56
C MET A 202 -14.19 -19.47 -8.09
N LEU A 203 -13.39 -18.54 -7.54
CA LEU A 203 -11.97 -18.45 -7.83
C LEU A 203 -11.18 -19.30 -6.83
N GLU A 204 -10.60 -20.37 -7.31
CA GLU A 204 -9.68 -21.21 -6.55
C GLU A 204 -8.25 -20.67 -6.64
N LYS A 205 -7.50 -20.81 -5.55
CA LYS A 205 -6.10 -20.36 -5.46
C LYS A 205 -5.24 -21.43 -4.79
N ILE A 206 -4.20 -21.86 -5.49
CA ILE A 206 -3.22 -22.83 -4.99
C ILE A 206 -1.86 -22.15 -4.87
N LYS A 207 -1.35 -22.10 -3.65
CA LYS A 207 -0.03 -21.54 -3.34
C LYS A 207 1.07 -22.56 -3.68
N THR A 208 2.09 -22.14 -4.41
CA THR A 208 3.29 -22.94 -4.70
C THR A 208 4.55 -22.06 -4.68
N THR A 209 5.70 -22.63 -4.35
CA THR A 209 7.01 -21.98 -4.50
C THR A 209 7.72 -22.37 -5.80
N GLN A 210 7.17 -23.35 -6.52
CA GLN A 210 7.69 -23.79 -7.81
C GLN A 210 7.26 -22.81 -8.92
N THR A 211 8.02 -22.80 -10.01
CA THR A 211 7.71 -22.02 -11.22
C THR A 211 7.02 -22.84 -12.31
N SER A 212 6.43 -23.96 -11.91
CA SER A 212 5.63 -24.85 -12.75
C SER A 212 4.53 -25.49 -11.93
N PHE A 213 3.47 -25.93 -12.59
CA PHE A 213 2.33 -26.59 -11.95
C PHE A 213 1.68 -27.61 -12.89
N ASP A 214 1.49 -28.84 -12.39
CA ASP A 214 0.75 -29.89 -13.09
C ASP A 214 -0.75 -29.71 -12.83
N LEU A 215 -1.50 -29.38 -13.89
CA LEU A 215 -2.94 -29.15 -13.83
C LEU A 215 -3.74 -30.43 -13.54
N SER A 216 -3.15 -31.63 -13.64
CA SER A 216 -3.82 -32.84 -13.18
C SER A 216 -4.03 -32.88 -11.66
N ALA A 217 -3.37 -32.00 -10.90
CA ALA A 217 -3.57 -31.86 -9.46
C ALA A 217 -4.84 -31.08 -9.09
N ILE A 218 -5.52 -30.46 -10.05
CA ILE A 218 -6.79 -29.75 -9.83
C ILE A 218 -7.96 -30.52 -10.42
N LYS A 219 -9.16 -30.18 -9.97
CA LYS A 219 -10.40 -30.77 -10.44
C LYS A 219 -10.58 -30.54 -11.94
N GLY A 220 -10.97 -31.59 -12.65
CA GLY A 220 -11.19 -31.59 -14.09
C GLY A 220 -12.30 -30.64 -14.51
N GLY A 221 -12.20 -30.10 -15.72
CA GLY A 221 -13.21 -29.22 -16.32
C GLY A 221 -12.61 -28.31 -17.38
N GLN A 222 -13.46 -27.47 -17.98
CA GLN A 222 -12.99 -26.34 -18.79
C GLN A 222 -12.47 -25.26 -17.85
N ARG A 223 -11.18 -24.95 -17.93
CA ARG A 223 -10.50 -24.03 -17.00
C ARG A 223 -9.92 -22.83 -17.72
N GLN A 224 -10.01 -21.69 -17.06
CA GLN A 224 -9.20 -20.51 -17.32
C GLN A 224 -8.20 -20.38 -16.18
N VAL A 225 -6.92 -20.52 -16.50
CA VAL A 225 -5.83 -20.54 -15.51
C VAL A 225 -4.95 -19.31 -15.70
N PHE A 226 -4.56 -18.69 -14.59
CA PHE A 226 -3.55 -17.63 -14.55
C PHE A 226 -2.73 -17.73 -13.27
N VAL A 227 -1.59 -17.06 -13.25
CA VAL A 227 -0.69 -17.02 -12.09
C VAL A 227 -0.50 -15.58 -11.63
N THR A 228 -0.39 -15.40 -10.32
CA THR A 228 0.08 -14.17 -9.70
C THR A 228 1.33 -14.44 -8.86
N SER A 229 2.24 -13.48 -8.85
CA SER A 229 3.45 -13.47 -8.02
C SER A 229 3.15 -12.80 -6.69
N ALA A 230 3.60 -13.40 -5.59
CA ALA A 230 3.33 -12.90 -4.25
C ALA A 230 4.57 -13.03 -3.34
N SER A 231 4.58 -12.23 -2.27
CA SER A 231 5.65 -12.22 -1.27
C SER A 231 5.06 -12.15 0.13
N ASN A 232 5.77 -12.72 1.11
CA ASN A 232 5.45 -12.56 2.53
C ASN A 232 6.08 -11.30 3.13
N ARG A 233 6.90 -10.56 2.38
CA ARG A 233 7.58 -9.35 2.86
C ARG A 233 6.62 -8.16 2.89
N MET A 234 6.67 -7.39 3.97
CA MET A 234 5.88 -6.17 4.10
C MET A 234 6.23 -5.15 3.01
N GLY A 235 5.22 -4.43 2.53
CA GLY A 235 5.39 -3.42 1.48
C GLY A 235 5.40 -3.98 0.06
N LEU A 236 5.50 -5.30 -0.14
CA LEU A 236 5.30 -5.92 -1.45
C LEU A 236 3.82 -6.27 -1.65
N ARG A 237 3.30 -5.87 -2.81
CA ARG A 237 1.94 -6.16 -3.25
C ARG A 237 1.97 -7.23 -4.33
N GLU A 238 0.99 -8.12 -4.31
CA GLU A 238 0.77 -9.16 -5.31
C GLU A 238 0.77 -8.55 -6.73
N SER A 239 1.37 -9.26 -7.69
CA SER A 239 1.35 -8.85 -9.09
C SER A 239 -0.07 -8.82 -9.64
N GLU A 240 -0.25 -8.27 -10.84
CA GLU A 240 -1.46 -8.54 -11.58
C GLU A 240 -1.46 -9.98 -12.12
N LYS A 241 -2.58 -10.36 -12.74
CA LYS A 241 -2.74 -11.66 -13.40
C LYS A 241 -1.76 -11.77 -14.56
N SER A 242 -1.18 -12.96 -14.76
CA SER A 242 -0.54 -13.32 -16.02
C SER A 242 -1.52 -13.31 -17.20
N ASN A 243 -1.03 -13.62 -18.40
CA ASN A 243 -1.91 -14.09 -19.47
C ASN A 243 -2.75 -15.28 -19.00
N ILE A 244 -3.96 -15.41 -19.55
CA ILE A 244 -4.88 -16.51 -19.24
C ILE A 244 -4.66 -17.64 -20.25
N VAL A 245 -4.56 -18.87 -19.74
CA VAL A 245 -4.58 -20.08 -20.55
C VAL A 245 -5.92 -20.76 -20.37
N SER A 246 -6.63 -20.99 -21.47
CA SER A 246 -7.93 -21.68 -21.50
C SER A 246 -7.76 -23.08 -22.05
N LEU A 247 -8.15 -24.11 -21.30
CA LEU A 247 -7.98 -25.51 -21.70
C LEU A 247 -8.96 -26.46 -21.01
N ASN A 248 -9.05 -27.67 -21.55
CA ASN A 248 -9.73 -28.80 -20.90
C ASN A 248 -8.74 -29.49 -19.96
N VAL A 249 -8.99 -29.41 -18.66
CA VAL A 249 -8.21 -30.14 -17.66
C VAL A 249 -8.88 -31.46 -17.37
N THR A 250 -8.12 -32.55 -17.40
CA THR A 250 -8.57 -33.86 -16.95
C THR A 250 -7.96 -34.19 -15.60
N HIS A 251 -8.74 -34.84 -14.75
CA HIS A 251 -8.35 -35.24 -13.40
C HIS A 251 -8.65 -36.71 -13.19
N GLN A 252 -7.68 -37.47 -12.69
CA GLN A 252 -7.89 -38.85 -12.26
C GLN A 252 -8.24 -38.86 -10.78
N MET A 253 -9.54 -39.05 -10.50
CA MET A 253 -10.05 -39.11 -9.13
C MET A 253 -9.49 -40.33 -8.39
N LYS A 254 -9.23 -40.15 -7.10
CA LYS A 254 -8.84 -41.23 -6.20
C LYS A 254 -10.04 -42.02 -5.72
N ALA A 255 -9.81 -43.31 -5.45
CA ALA A 255 -10.80 -44.16 -4.81
C ALA A 255 -11.11 -43.67 -3.38
N PHE A 256 -12.34 -43.92 -2.95
CA PHE A 256 -12.72 -43.74 -1.55
C PHE A 256 -11.91 -44.70 -0.68
N THR A 257 -11.55 -44.27 0.53
CA THR A 257 -10.72 -45.11 1.41
C THR A 257 -11.55 -46.09 2.22
N SER A 258 -12.72 -45.68 2.70
CA SER A 258 -13.60 -46.48 3.54
C SER A 258 -14.98 -45.83 3.65
N GLY A 259 -15.95 -46.55 4.18
CA GLY A 259 -17.23 -45.95 4.56
C GLY A 259 -18.01 -46.85 5.52
N THR A 260 -19.11 -46.32 6.03
CA THR A 260 -20.03 -47.02 6.95
C THR A 260 -21.47 -46.71 6.56
N VAL A 261 -22.34 -47.68 6.81
CA VAL A 261 -23.79 -47.52 6.68
C VAL A 261 -24.40 -47.65 8.07
N ASP A 262 -25.03 -46.58 8.54
CA ASP A 262 -25.77 -46.58 9.80
C ASP A 262 -27.23 -46.94 9.50
N LYS A 263 -27.68 -48.11 9.99
CA LYS A 263 -29.05 -48.59 9.80
C LYS A 263 -30.12 -47.80 10.55
N ILE A 264 -29.76 -47.19 11.68
CA ILE A 264 -30.71 -46.45 12.53
C ILE A 264 -31.02 -45.12 11.86
N THR A 265 -29.97 -44.39 11.45
CA THR A 265 -30.14 -43.09 10.80
C THR A 265 -30.33 -43.19 9.29
N LYS A 266 -30.10 -44.38 8.70
CA LYS A 266 -30.12 -44.65 7.26
C LYS A 266 -29.25 -43.68 6.49
N ARG A 267 -28.03 -43.48 7.00
CA ARG A 267 -27.01 -42.61 6.41
C ARG A 267 -25.78 -43.42 6.05
N VAL A 268 -25.18 -43.01 4.94
CA VAL A 268 -23.87 -43.47 4.52
C VAL A 268 -22.87 -42.38 4.81
N SER A 269 -21.74 -42.75 5.40
CA SER A 269 -20.58 -41.86 5.58
C SER A 269 -19.37 -42.47 4.90
N ILE A 270 -18.80 -41.75 3.94
CA ILE A 270 -17.64 -42.16 3.14
C ILE A 270 -16.45 -41.28 3.51
N ILE A 271 -15.28 -41.90 3.63
CA ILE A 271 -14.01 -41.21 3.77
C ILE A 271 -13.32 -41.17 2.41
N SER A 272 -13.09 -39.96 1.91
CA SER A 272 -12.45 -39.69 0.63
C SER A 272 -11.14 -38.90 0.81
N PRO A 273 -10.09 -39.18 0.03
CA PRO A 273 -8.87 -38.37 0.02
C PRO A 273 -9.05 -37.01 -0.69
N GLU A 274 -10.16 -36.81 -1.41
CA GLU A 274 -10.47 -35.60 -2.15
C GLU A 274 -11.97 -35.27 -2.14
N SER A 275 -12.32 -34.03 -2.49
CA SER A 275 -13.73 -33.66 -2.69
C SER A 275 -14.22 -34.18 -4.03
N VAL A 276 -15.49 -34.58 -4.10
CA VAL A 276 -16.16 -35.03 -5.33
C VAL A 276 -17.46 -34.28 -5.53
N ASP A 277 -17.96 -34.25 -6.76
CA ASP A 277 -19.25 -33.62 -7.12
C ASP A 277 -20.41 -34.63 -7.16
N GLY A 278 -20.10 -35.92 -7.12
CA GLY A 278 -21.08 -36.97 -7.21
C GLY A 278 -20.53 -38.31 -6.76
N ILE A 279 -21.44 -39.20 -6.40
CA ILE A 279 -21.16 -40.58 -6.01
C ILE A 279 -22.05 -41.49 -6.84
N VAL A 280 -21.50 -42.60 -7.32
CA VAL A 280 -22.30 -43.76 -7.77
C VAL A 280 -22.44 -44.69 -6.58
N LEU A 281 -23.68 -44.97 -6.17
CA LEU A 281 -24.01 -46.00 -5.22
C LEU A 281 -24.71 -47.14 -5.94
N THR A 282 -24.18 -48.35 -5.83
CA THR A 282 -24.79 -49.57 -6.33
C THR A 282 -25.36 -50.33 -5.16
N ASP A 283 -26.66 -50.59 -5.18
CA ASP A 283 -27.31 -51.57 -4.33
C ASP A 283 -27.00 -52.96 -4.87
N LEU A 284 -26.17 -53.73 -4.16
CA LEU A 284 -25.72 -55.04 -4.62
C LEU A 284 -26.80 -56.11 -4.48
N LEU A 285 -27.80 -55.90 -3.62
CA LEU A 285 -28.90 -56.85 -3.45
C LEU A 285 -29.88 -56.77 -4.62
N ASN A 286 -30.25 -55.54 -5.02
CA ASN A 286 -31.19 -55.31 -6.12
C ASN A 286 -30.50 -55.09 -7.47
N ASN A 287 -29.17 -54.96 -7.48
CA ASN A 287 -28.34 -54.64 -8.64
C ASN A 287 -28.78 -53.35 -9.35
N VAL A 288 -29.01 -52.29 -8.58
CA VAL A 288 -29.45 -50.97 -9.08
C VAL A 288 -28.41 -49.90 -8.73
N GLU A 289 -28.08 -49.03 -9.69
CA GLU A 289 -27.19 -47.89 -9.48
C GLU A 289 -27.96 -46.59 -9.29
N TYR A 290 -27.43 -45.74 -8.41
CA TYR A 290 -27.95 -44.43 -8.07
C TYR A 290 -26.83 -43.39 -8.15
N ASN A 291 -27.09 -42.29 -8.85
CA ASN A 291 -26.22 -41.12 -8.85
C ASN A 291 -26.63 -40.19 -7.72
N ILE A 292 -25.79 -40.13 -6.69
CA ILE A 292 -26.00 -39.29 -5.51
C ILE A 292 -25.22 -37.98 -5.70
N VAL A 293 -25.97 -36.90 -5.87
CA VAL A 293 -25.43 -35.52 -5.98
C VAL A 293 -25.86 -34.62 -4.82
N ASP A 294 -26.81 -35.08 -4.00
CA ASP A 294 -27.21 -34.41 -2.76
C ASP A 294 -26.54 -35.10 -1.56
N PHE A 295 -25.48 -34.48 -1.07
CA PHE A 295 -24.71 -34.96 0.06
C PHE A 295 -24.05 -33.79 0.80
N THR A 296 -23.62 -34.08 2.02
CA THR A 296 -22.86 -33.14 2.85
C THR A 296 -21.39 -33.51 2.85
N VAL A 297 -20.51 -32.53 2.78
CA VAL A 297 -19.06 -32.71 2.82
C VAL A 297 -18.48 -31.96 4.01
N ALA A 298 -17.81 -32.69 4.90
CA ALA A 298 -17.01 -32.10 5.97
C ALA A 298 -15.53 -32.39 5.72
N LYS A 299 -14.69 -31.35 5.76
CA LYS A 299 -13.23 -31.52 5.66
C LYS A 299 -12.63 -31.69 7.05
N SER A 300 -11.84 -32.75 7.25
CA SER A 300 -11.11 -33.02 8.49
C SER A 300 -9.66 -33.35 8.16
N ALA A 301 -8.73 -32.48 8.58
CA ALA A 301 -7.31 -32.54 8.27
C ALA A 301 -7.03 -32.72 6.76
N ASP A 302 -6.69 -33.94 6.36
CA ASP A 302 -6.27 -34.39 5.04
C ASP A 302 -7.33 -35.23 4.31
N ARG A 303 -8.56 -35.30 4.84
CA ARG A 303 -9.63 -36.16 4.32
C ARG A 303 -10.98 -35.45 4.28
N TYR A 304 -11.86 -35.97 3.46
CA TYR A 304 -13.23 -35.52 3.28
C TYR A 304 -14.18 -36.60 3.79
N VAL A 305 -15.13 -36.19 4.64
CA VAL A 305 -16.21 -37.04 5.12
C VAL A 305 -17.46 -36.66 4.34
N ILE A 306 -17.88 -37.54 3.45
CA ILE A 306 -19.06 -37.35 2.60
C ILE A 306 -20.21 -38.12 3.22
N THR A 307 -21.32 -37.45 3.51
CA THR A 307 -22.47 -38.09 4.15
C THR A 307 -23.76 -37.81 3.39
N PHE A 308 -24.53 -38.86 3.10
CA PHE A 308 -25.83 -38.78 2.42
C PHE A 308 -26.84 -39.78 3.00
N SER A 309 -28.12 -39.55 2.70
CA SER A 309 -29.22 -40.40 3.14
C SER A 309 -29.49 -41.51 2.13
N ILE A 310 -29.78 -42.71 2.62
CA ILE A 310 -30.27 -43.85 1.84
C ILE A 310 -31.71 -44.23 2.22
N ASN A 311 -32.46 -43.31 2.81
CA ASN A 311 -33.83 -43.57 3.32
C ASN A 311 -34.76 -44.24 2.30
N LEU A 312 -34.63 -43.88 1.02
CA LEU A 312 -35.47 -44.38 -0.06
C LEU A 312 -34.93 -45.66 -0.73
N ILE A 313 -33.70 -46.06 -0.39
CA ILE A 313 -32.98 -47.19 -1.00
C ILE A 313 -32.83 -48.34 -0.01
N TYR A 314 -32.72 -48.02 1.29
CA TYR A 314 -32.54 -49.00 2.36
C TYR A 314 -33.81 -49.80 2.65
N THR A 315 -33.74 -51.12 2.48
CA THR A 315 -34.87 -52.04 2.61
C THR A 315 -34.68 -53.13 3.67
N THR A 316 -33.44 -53.57 3.92
CA THR A 316 -33.12 -54.66 4.86
C THR A 316 -31.70 -54.54 5.42
N ASP A 317 -31.48 -55.12 6.60
CA ASP A 317 -30.19 -55.14 7.30
C ASP A 317 -29.13 -56.02 6.60
N GLU A 318 -29.55 -56.91 5.69
CA GLU A 318 -28.66 -57.73 4.87
C GLU A 318 -28.15 -57.01 3.60
N GLN A 319 -28.67 -55.81 3.32
CA GLN A 319 -28.33 -55.06 2.12
C GLN A 319 -26.86 -54.64 2.15
N THR A 320 -26.19 -54.73 1.01
CA THR A 320 -24.81 -54.27 0.85
C THR A 320 -24.76 -53.25 -0.27
N PHE A 321 -23.92 -52.25 -0.08
CA PHE A 321 -23.76 -51.16 -1.06
C PHE A 321 -22.34 -51.17 -1.58
N SER A 322 -22.16 -50.81 -2.84
CA SER A 322 -20.86 -50.47 -3.41
C SER A 322 -20.86 -49.00 -3.79
N VAL A 323 -19.79 -48.28 -3.50
CA VAL A 323 -19.71 -46.84 -3.76
C VAL A 323 -18.40 -46.45 -4.44
N LYS A 324 -18.50 -45.56 -5.42
CA LYS A 324 -17.36 -44.96 -6.14
C LYS A 324 -17.65 -43.51 -6.52
N PRO A 325 -16.62 -42.69 -6.82
CA PRO A 325 -16.83 -41.35 -7.37
C PRO A 325 -17.65 -41.39 -8.66
N LEU A 326 -18.53 -40.40 -8.86
CA LEU A 326 -19.22 -40.21 -10.13
C LEU A 326 -18.26 -39.57 -11.14
N ALA A 327 -17.87 -40.34 -12.15
CA ALA A 327 -17.02 -39.86 -13.23
C ALA A 327 -17.81 -39.05 -14.27
N ASP A 328 -17.13 -38.10 -14.91
CA ASP A 328 -17.62 -37.30 -16.03
C ASP A 328 -16.54 -37.21 -17.14
N ALA A 329 -16.77 -36.36 -18.14
CA ALA A 329 -15.85 -36.20 -19.28
C ALA A 329 -14.46 -35.65 -18.91
N TYR A 330 -14.32 -35.03 -17.74
CA TYR A 330 -13.11 -34.39 -17.26
C TYR A 330 -12.59 -35.00 -15.95
N ASN A 331 -13.47 -35.45 -15.07
CA ASN A 331 -13.14 -36.15 -13.83
C ASN A 331 -13.30 -37.64 -14.06
N LEU A 332 -12.17 -38.30 -14.30
CA LEU A 332 -12.09 -39.71 -14.68
C LEU A 332 -11.90 -40.57 -13.43
N PHE A 333 -12.49 -41.77 -13.42
CA PHE A 333 -12.28 -42.75 -12.36
C PHE A 333 -12.03 -44.13 -12.99
N SER A 334 -10.92 -44.77 -12.59
CA SER A 334 -10.54 -46.11 -13.04
C SER A 334 -10.24 -47.06 -11.88
N GLY A 335 -10.47 -46.63 -10.64
CA GLY A 335 -10.26 -47.45 -9.45
C GLY A 335 -11.42 -48.38 -9.14
N GLU A 336 -11.29 -49.12 -8.04
CA GLU A 336 -12.34 -50.00 -7.53
C GLU A 336 -13.32 -49.25 -6.63
N ALA A 337 -14.58 -49.67 -6.68
CA ALA A 337 -15.59 -49.24 -5.72
C ALA A 337 -15.34 -49.92 -4.36
N ILE A 338 -15.65 -49.23 -3.28
CA ILE A 338 -15.59 -49.83 -1.94
C ILE A 338 -16.95 -50.44 -1.58
N GLU A 339 -16.94 -51.64 -1.02
CA GLU A 339 -18.13 -52.26 -0.47
C GLU A 339 -18.38 -51.76 0.96
N LEU A 340 -19.63 -51.40 1.22
CA LEU A 340 -20.11 -50.95 2.51
C LEU A 340 -21.10 -51.98 3.06
N ARG A 341 -20.81 -52.45 4.27
CA ARG A 341 -21.70 -53.30 5.04
C ARG A 341 -22.48 -52.47 6.04
N VAL A 342 -23.73 -52.85 6.24
CA VAL A 342 -24.61 -52.29 7.26
C VAL A 342 -24.10 -52.69 8.64
N ILE A 343 -23.95 -51.71 9.53
CA ILE A 343 -23.48 -51.90 10.91
C ILE A 343 -24.65 -51.69 11.88
#